data_AF-A0A848VTS6-F1
#
_entry.id   AF-A0A848VTS6-F1
#
_cell.length_a   1.000
_cell.length_b   1.000
_cell.length_c   1.000
_cell.angle_alpha   90.00
_cell.angle_beta   90.00
_cell.angle_gamma   90.00
#
_symmetry.space_group_name_H-M   'P 1'
#
loop_
_entity.id
_entity.type
_entity.pdbx_description
1 polymer ?
#
loop_
_entity_poly.entity_id
_entity_poly.type
_entity_poly.pdbx_seq_one_letter_code
_entity_poly.pdbx_strand_id
1 'polypeptide(L)'
;MTTRADVETWINDALSRMGLDRKMVLLRSSDGMATPYVEGDAAPFDYIVSERGKELRRECGLNGDDLAYLILRDVALMHALRLEASTRGENVYSRKTWMDAVAKQMGRARADWELRISDEFAEVLKEAPLSPVERANTRTLPLPPVDGGVVVRHELNIRSDKGEP
;
A
#
# COMPACT_ATOMS: atom_id res chain seq x y z
N MET A 1 24.07 -10.00 7.92
CA MET A 1 23.78 -8.74 7.18
C MET A 1 22.55 -9.01 6.35
N THR A 2 21.51 -8.18 6.44
CA THR A 2 20.25 -8.41 5.72
C THR A 2 20.46 -8.15 4.24
N THR A 3 20.12 -9.13 3.40
CA THR A 3 20.22 -9.03 1.93
C THR A 3 18.90 -8.56 1.33
N ARG A 4 18.93 -8.08 0.09
CA ARG A 4 17.70 -7.70 -0.64
C ARG A 4 16.72 -8.87 -0.79
N ALA A 5 17.23 -10.09 -0.93
CA ALA A 5 16.41 -11.30 -1.00
C ALA A 5 15.73 -11.64 0.34
N ASP A 6 16.40 -11.39 1.46
CA ASP A 6 15.79 -11.51 2.79
C ASP A 6 14.62 -10.53 2.95
N VAL A 7 14.82 -9.28 2.52
CA VAL A 7 13.77 -8.24 2.53
C VAL A 7 12.60 -8.62 1.61
N GLU A 8 12.87 -9.09 0.39
CA GLU A 8 11.84 -9.59 -0.54
C GLU A 8 11.00 -10.71 0.07
N THR A 9 11.66 -11.69 0.70
CA THR A 9 10.97 -12.82 1.36
C THR A 9 10.06 -12.30 2.46
N TRP A 10 10.58 -11.43 3.33
CA TRP A 10 9.81 -10.86 4.42
C TRP A 10 8.62 -10.02 3.93
N ILE A 11 8.79 -9.23 2.88
CA ILE A 11 7.69 -8.45 2.30
C ILE A 11 6.60 -9.37 1.74
N ASN A 12 6.95 -10.44 1.04
CA ASN A 12 5.96 -11.38 0.50
C ASN A 12 5.16 -12.07 1.61
N ASP A 13 5.80 -12.42 2.72
CA ASP A 13 5.11 -12.94 3.90
C ASP A 13 4.17 -11.88 4.52
N ALA A 14 4.62 -10.63 4.60
CA ALA A 14 3.81 -9.51 5.09
C ALA A 14 2.60 -9.23 4.20
N LEU A 15 2.75 -9.28 2.88
CA LEU A 15 1.64 -9.13 1.92
C LEU A 15 0.59 -10.22 2.13
N SER A 16 1.01 -11.46 2.37
CA SER A 16 0.11 -12.56 2.72
C SER A 16 -0.66 -12.27 4.02
N ARG A 17 0.03 -11.79 5.06
CA ARG A 17 -0.62 -11.33 6.31
C ARG A 17 -1.52 -10.11 6.10
N MET A 18 -1.36 -9.34 5.05
CA MET A 18 -2.25 -8.23 4.73
C MET A 18 -3.51 -8.68 3.98
N GLY A 19 -3.59 -9.95 3.56
CA GLY A 19 -4.64 -10.47 2.67
C GLY A 19 -4.40 -10.08 1.19
N LEU A 20 -3.15 -9.76 0.84
CA LEU A 20 -2.74 -9.36 -0.50
C LEU A 20 -1.96 -10.50 -1.14
N ASP A 21 -2.67 -11.39 -1.84
CA ASP A 21 -2.07 -12.52 -2.55
C ASP A 21 -1.36 -12.05 -3.82
N ARG A 22 -0.16 -11.50 -3.64
CA ARG A 22 0.73 -11.13 -4.73
C ARG A 22 2.18 -11.33 -4.33
N LYS A 23 2.96 -11.84 -5.27
CA LYS A 23 4.41 -11.87 -5.16
C LYS A 23 5.01 -10.58 -5.70
N MET A 24 5.98 -10.04 -4.98
CA MET A 24 6.72 -8.87 -5.36
C MET A 24 8.21 -9.19 -5.43
N VAL A 25 8.87 -8.60 -6.42
CA VAL A 25 10.32 -8.62 -6.63
C VAL A 25 10.78 -7.18 -6.68
N LEU A 26 11.83 -6.84 -5.94
CA LEU A 26 12.36 -5.49 -5.90
C LEU A 26 13.17 -5.23 -7.16
N LEU A 27 12.80 -4.19 -7.91
CA LEU A 27 13.57 -3.77 -9.07
C LEU A 27 14.97 -3.32 -8.62
N ARG A 28 15.98 -3.60 -9.46
CA ARG A 28 17.38 -3.18 -9.23
C ARG A 28 17.73 -1.88 -9.96
N SER A 29 16.86 -1.46 -10.88
CA SER A 29 17.03 -0.27 -11.71
C SER A 29 15.66 0.26 -12.10
N SER A 30 15.61 1.54 -12.46
CA SER A 30 14.39 2.18 -12.97
C SER A 30 13.83 1.46 -14.19
N ASP A 31 12.50 1.33 -14.25
CA ASP A 31 11.73 0.96 -15.44
C ASP A 31 11.22 2.19 -16.22
N GLY A 32 11.52 3.40 -15.73
CA GLY A 32 11.06 4.68 -16.28
C GLY A 32 9.64 5.08 -15.92
N MET A 33 8.92 4.28 -15.12
CA MET A 33 7.47 4.41 -14.88
C MET A 33 7.11 4.74 -13.43
N ALA A 34 8.03 5.40 -12.70
CA ALA A 34 7.89 5.70 -11.27
C ALA A 34 7.69 4.46 -10.39
N THR A 35 7.98 3.26 -10.89
CA THR A 35 8.06 2.08 -10.04
C THR A 35 9.32 2.19 -9.18
N PRO A 36 9.21 2.05 -7.85
CA PRO A 36 10.37 2.10 -6.99
C PRO A 36 11.38 0.99 -7.31
N TYR A 37 12.66 1.31 -7.23
CA TYR A 37 13.76 0.36 -7.32
C TYR A 37 14.74 0.56 -6.16
N VAL A 38 15.54 -0.47 -5.92
CA VAL A 38 16.47 -0.54 -4.78
C VAL A 38 17.89 -0.73 -5.29
N GLU A 39 18.77 0.17 -4.86
CA GLU A 39 20.22 0.02 -5.00
C GLU A 39 20.81 -0.63 -3.74
N GLY A 40 21.77 -1.54 -3.93
CA GLY A 40 22.39 -2.34 -2.85
C GLY A 40 21.90 -3.79 -2.81
N ASP A 41 22.84 -4.73 -2.76
CA ASP A 41 22.53 -6.17 -2.61
C ASP A 41 22.33 -6.59 -1.15
N ALA A 42 22.87 -5.81 -0.22
CA ALA A 42 22.72 -5.98 1.21
C ALA A 42 22.85 -4.61 1.90
N ALA A 43 22.32 -4.52 3.12
CA ALA A 43 22.21 -3.25 3.84
C ALA A 43 23.59 -2.54 3.97
N PRO A 44 23.63 -1.19 3.87
CA PRO A 44 22.48 -0.30 3.67
C PRO A 44 21.93 -0.31 2.23
N PHE A 45 20.65 0.02 2.09
CA PHE A 45 19.94 0.13 0.82
C PHE A 45 19.57 1.58 0.50
N ASP A 46 19.46 1.89 -0.78
CA ASP A 46 18.84 3.13 -1.26
C ASP A 46 17.52 2.80 -1.95
N TYR A 47 16.43 3.42 -1.50
CA TYR A 47 15.09 3.31 -2.11
C TYR A 47 14.84 4.52 -3.02
N ILE A 48 14.57 4.27 -4.30
CA ILE A 48 14.55 5.32 -5.32
C ILE A 48 13.28 5.22 -6.15
N VAL A 49 12.69 6.38 -6.43
CA VAL A 49 11.57 6.52 -7.36
C VAL A 49 12.00 7.48 -8.47
N SER A 50 11.93 7.03 -9.72
CA SER A 50 12.23 7.86 -10.89
C SER A 50 11.25 7.65 -12.03
N GLU A 51 10.93 8.72 -12.74
CA GLU A 51 10.03 8.73 -13.87
C GLU A 51 10.71 9.36 -15.07
N ARG A 52 10.73 8.67 -16.21
CA ARG A 52 11.32 9.17 -17.48
C ARG A 52 12.72 9.77 -17.31
N GLY A 53 13.55 9.12 -16.51
CA GLY A 53 14.94 9.52 -16.25
C GLY A 53 15.09 10.63 -15.20
N LYS A 54 14.01 11.13 -14.60
CA LYS A 54 14.04 12.11 -13.51
C LYS A 54 13.82 11.42 -12.17
N GLU A 55 14.78 11.53 -11.26
CA GLU A 55 14.60 11.11 -9.87
C GLU A 55 13.55 12.01 -9.20
N LEU A 56 12.52 11.38 -8.63
CA LEU A 56 11.43 12.03 -7.91
C LEU A 56 11.67 11.97 -6.39
N ARG A 57 12.27 10.88 -5.91
CA ARG A 57 12.54 10.62 -4.50
C ARG A 57 13.70 9.65 -4.35
N ARG A 58 14.53 9.88 -3.33
CA ARG A 58 15.52 8.92 -2.83
C ARG A 58 15.54 8.93 -1.31
N GLU A 59 15.58 7.75 -0.71
CA GLU A 59 15.83 7.53 0.71
C GLU A 59 17.10 6.68 0.83
N CYS A 60 18.18 7.25 1.37
CA CYS A 60 19.49 6.58 1.44
C CYS A 60 19.69 5.85 2.77
N GLY A 61 20.59 4.87 2.78
CA GLY A 61 21.15 4.36 4.03
C GLY A 61 20.21 3.44 4.84
N LEU A 62 19.20 2.86 4.19
CA LEU A 62 18.15 2.09 4.86
C LEU A 62 18.64 0.72 5.32
N ASN A 63 18.22 0.30 6.52
CA ASN A 63 18.32 -1.11 6.90
C ASN A 63 17.15 -1.91 6.24
N GLY A 64 17.12 -3.23 6.48
CA GLY A 64 16.07 -4.09 5.91
C GLY A 64 14.66 -3.76 6.39
N ASP A 65 14.49 -3.37 7.66
CA ASP A 65 13.20 -3.02 8.25
C ASP A 65 12.67 -1.71 7.66
N ASP A 66 13.51 -0.69 7.53
CA ASP A 66 13.12 0.61 6.97
C ASP A 66 12.79 0.51 5.49
N LEU A 67 13.56 -0.29 4.74
CA LEU A 67 13.24 -0.59 3.34
C LEU A 67 11.88 -1.28 3.22
N ALA A 68 11.65 -2.33 4.03
CA ALA A 68 10.39 -3.06 4.03
C ALA A 68 9.20 -2.18 4.44
N TYR A 69 9.39 -1.29 5.43
CA TYR A 69 8.39 -0.33 5.87
C TYR A 69 7.97 0.59 4.73
N LEU A 70 8.93 1.21 4.03
CA LEU A 70 8.64 2.14 2.93
C LEU A 70 7.85 1.45 1.81
N ILE A 71 8.27 0.25 1.42
CA ILE A 71 7.62 -0.46 0.31
C ILE A 71 6.19 -0.88 0.69
N LEU A 72 6.00 -1.43 1.89
CA LEU A 72 4.66 -1.85 2.33
C LEU A 72 3.74 -0.68 2.62
N ARG A 73 4.27 0.45 3.10
CA ARG A 73 3.54 1.71 3.22
C ARG A 73 2.98 2.13 1.87
N ASP A 74 3.80 2.11 0.81
CA ASP A 74 3.37 2.50 -0.54
C ASP A 74 2.35 1.50 -1.12
N VAL A 75 2.52 0.19 -0.88
CA VAL A 75 1.54 -0.84 -1.26
C VAL A 75 0.20 -0.65 -0.53
N ALA A 76 0.24 -0.48 0.80
CA ALA A 76 -0.95 -0.27 1.61
C ALA A 76 -1.69 1.00 1.19
N LEU A 77 -0.95 2.10 0.93
CA LEU A 77 -1.52 3.36 0.46
C LEU A 77 -2.24 3.19 -0.89
N MET A 78 -1.58 2.59 -1.89
CA MET A 78 -2.19 2.33 -3.19
C MET A 78 -3.44 1.46 -3.08
N HIS A 79 -3.39 0.43 -2.24
CA HIS A 79 -4.53 -0.46 -2.04
C HIS A 79 -5.69 0.24 -1.32
N ALA A 80 -5.43 0.96 -0.23
CA ALA A 80 -6.43 1.72 0.52
C ALA A 80 -7.11 2.80 -0.35
N LEU A 81 -6.35 3.53 -1.17
CA LEU A 81 -6.90 4.52 -2.09
C LEU A 81 -7.78 3.89 -3.17
N ARG A 82 -7.40 2.73 -3.73
CA ARG A 82 -8.23 1.99 -4.69
C ARG A 82 -9.52 1.48 -4.06
N LEU A 83 -9.46 0.95 -2.84
CA LEU A 83 -10.65 0.55 -2.10
C LEU A 83 -11.54 1.74 -1.77
N GLU A 84 -10.96 2.86 -1.36
CA GLU A 84 -11.70 4.08 -1.08
C GLU A 84 -12.44 4.54 -2.34
N ALA A 85 -11.75 4.67 -3.47
CA ALA A 85 -12.32 5.12 -4.72
C ALA A 85 -13.42 4.17 -5.26
N SER A 86 -13.24 2.86 -5.13
CA SER A 86 -14.20 1.86 -5.62
C SER A 86 -15.42 1.67 -4.74
N THR A 87 -15.34 2.03 -3.45
CA THR A 87 -16.44 1.87 -2.48
C THR A 87 -17.08 3.19 -2.07
N ARG A 88 -16.54 4.33 -2.51
CA ARG A 88 -17.06 5.66 -2.17
C ARG A 88 -18.35 5.92 -2.96
N GLY A 89 -19.43 6.24 -2.23
CA GLY A 89 -20.61 6.89 -2.81
C GLY A 89 -20.34 8.36 -3.14
N GLU A 90 -21.14 8.96 -4.00
CA GLU A 90 -20.97 10.36 -4.41
C GLU A 90 -20.83 11.29 -3.20
N ASN A 91 -19.82 12.17 -3.22
CA ASN A 91 -19.54 13.16 -2.18
C ASN A 91 -19.21 12.60 -0.77
N VAL A 92 -18.91 11.30 -0.62
CA VAL A 92 -18.56 10.67 0.68
C VAL A 92 -17.04 10.49 0.86
N TYR A 93 -16.25 11.51 0.49
CA TYR A 93 -14.79 11.44 0.64
C TYR A 93 -14.33 11.83 2.05
N SER A 94 -13.34 11.11 2.57
CA SER A 94 -12.59 11.47 3.76
C SER A 94 -11.19 10.88 3.70
N ARG A 95 -10.16 11.72 3.95
CA ARG A 95 -8.78 11.24 4.08
C ARG A 95 -8.59 10.22 5.19
N LYS A 96 -9.31 10.42 6.31
CA LYS A 96 -9.23 9.52 7.47
C LYS A 96 -9.62 8.09 7.13
N THR A 97 -10.59 7.91 6.22
CA THR A 97 -11.04 6.59 5.77
C THR A 97 -9.89 5.75 5.19
N TRP A 98 -9.10 6.30 4.26
CA TRP A 98 -7.98 5.54 3.69
C TRP A 98 -6.75 5.55 4.61
N MET A 99 -6.52 6.59 5.42
CA MET A 99 -5.45 6.62 6.42
C MET A 99 -5.61 5.49 7.46
N ASP A 100 -6.82 5.33 8.03
CA ASP A 100 -7.12 4.28 8.98
C ASP A 100 -6.99 2.87 8.36
N ALA A 101 -7.31 2.75 7.07
CA ALA A 101 -7.15 1.50 6.33
C ALA A 101 -5.67 1.15 6.13
N VAL A 102 -4.83 2.12 5.77
CA VAL A 102 -3.36 1.94 5.68
C VAL A 102 -2.80 1.50 7.03
N ALA A 103 -3.17 2.19 8.12
CA ALA A 103 -2.69 1.86 9.47
C ALA A 103 -3.00 0.42 9.85
N LYS A 104 -4.26 -0.02 9.66
CA LYS A 104 -4.67 -1.40 9.91
C LYS A 104 -3.94 -2.42 9.04
N GLN A 105 -3.69 -2.10 7.77
CA GLN A 105 -2.91 -2.99 6.90
C GLN A 105 -1.45 -3.10 7.35
N MET A 106 -0.82 -1.98 7.72
CA MET A 106 0.53 -1.97 8.27
C MET A 106 0.61 -2.75 9.59
N GLY A 107 -0.41 -2.65 10.45
CA GLY A 107 -0.53 -3.43 11.69
C GLY A 107 -0.55 -4.94 11.49
N ARG A 108 -1.19 -5.41 10.42
CA ARG A 108 -1.18 -6.84 10.03
C ARG A 108 0.21 -7.31 9.58
N ALA A 109 1.01 -6.43 8.98
CA ALA A 109 2.39 -6.74 8.65
C ALA A 109 3.26 -6.79 9.92
N ARG A 110 3.14 -5.77 10.78
CA ARG A 110 3.81 -5.63 12.08
C ARG A 110 3.06 -4.65 12.99
N ALA A 111 2.79 -5.02 14.24
CA ALA A 111 1.95 -4.22 15.15
C ALA A 111 2.51 -2.83 15.46
N ASP A 112 3.83 -2.69 15.62
CA ASP A 112 4.51 -1.41 15.85
C ASP A 112 4.40 -0.47 14.63
N TRP A 113 4.19 -1.02 13.43
CA TRP A 113 4.04 -0.21 12.23
C TRP A 113 2.67 0.45 12.11
N GLU A 114 1.62 -0.10 12.71
CA GLU A 114 0.33 0.58 12.83
C GLU A 114 0.48 1.88 13.62
N LEU A 115 1.21 1.82 14.74
CA LEU A 115 1.49 3.01 15.55
C LEU A 115 2.34 4.01 14.77
N ARG A 116 3.45 3.55 14.17
CA ARG A 116 4.35 4.41 13.38
C ARG A 116 3.61 5.20 12.29
N ILE A 117 2.81 4.54 11.47
CA ILE A 117 2.09 5.22 10.37
C ILE A 117 0.91 6.06 10.88
N SER A 118 0.29 5.67 12.00
CA SER A 118 -0.76 6.47 12.63
C SER A 118 -0.21 7.80 13.15
N ASP A 119 0.98 7.79 13.75
CA ASP A 119 1.68 9.00 14.18
C ASP A 119 2.06 9.88 12.99
N GLU A 120 2.58 9.29 11.89
CA GLU A 120 2.84 10.04 10.64
C GLU A 120 1.57 10.73 10.11
N PHE A 121 0.43 10.03 10.09
CA PHE A 121 -0.83 10.64 9.66
C PHE A 121 -1.36 11.67 10.65
N ALA A 122 -1.15 11.48 11.95
CA ALA A 122 -1.51 12.45 12.96
C ALA A 122 -0.76 13.78 12.73
N GLU A 123 0.53 13.74 12.42
CA GLU A 123 1.30 14.94 12.06
C GLU A 123 0.75 15.61 10.79
N VAL A 124 0.44 14.83 9.75
CA VAL A 124 -0.19 15.38 8.53
C VAL A 124 -1.54 16.06 8.84
N LEU A 125 -2.34 15.49 9.74
CA LEU A 125 -3.65 16.05 10.12
C LEU A 125 -3.54 17.22 11.10
N LYS A 126 -2.40 17.42 11.77
CA LYS A 126 -2.12 18.67 12.51
C LYS A 126 -1.91 19.82 11.53
N GLU A 127 -1.09 19.60 10.50
CA GLU A 127 -0.76 20.61 9.49
C GLU A 127 -1.91 20.87 8.50
N ALA A 128 -2.64 19.82 8.13
CA ALA A 128 -3.77 19.88 7.20
C ALA A 128 -5.01 19.16 7.78
N PRO A 129 -5.69 19.78 8.77
CA PRO A 129 -6.85 19.18 9.43
C PRO A 129 -7.93 18.73 8.46
N LEU A 130 -8.71 17.74 8.89
CA LEU A 130 -9.91 17.33 8.15
C LEU A 130 -10.91 18.49 8.13
N SER A 131 -11.55 18.70 6.98
CA SER A 131 -12.73 19.57 6.92
C SER A 131 -13.91 18.95 7.70
N PRO A 132 -14.94 19.74 8.08
CA PRO A 132 -16.16 19.20 8.68
C PRO A 132 -16.81 18.08 7.84
N VAL A 133 -16.78 18.23 6.51
CA VAL A 133 -17.34 17.24 5.56
C VAL A 133 -16.52 15.95 5.60
N GLU A 134 -15.19 16.02 5.55
CA GLU A 134 -14.34 14.83 5.67
C GLU A 134 -14.54 14.12 7.01
N ARG A 135 -14.69 14.86 8.11
CA ARG A 135 -14.97 14.25 9.42
C ARG A 135 -16.29 13.48 9.39
N ALA A 136 -17.36 14.08 8.88
CA ALA A 136 -18.67 13.45 8.79
C ALA A 136 -18.69 12.22 7.86
N ASN A 137 -17.84 12.21 6.82
CA ASN A 137 -17.74 11.14 5.84
C ASN A 137 -16.78 10.00 6.24
N THR A 138 -16.19 10.05 7.44
CA THR A 138 -15.25 9.00 7.89
C THR A 138 -15.98 7.66 8.00
N ARG A 139 -15.40 6.62 7.39
CA ARG A 139 -15.96 5.27 7.39
C ARG A 139 -14.86 4.22 7.43
N THR A 140 -15.23 2.97 7.66
CA THR A 140 -14.29 1.84 7.57
C THR A 140 -14.29 1.26 6.17
N LEU A 141 -13.11 1.03 5.59
CA LEU A 141 -12.95 0.29 4.34
C LEU A 141 -13.01 -1.23 4.59
N PRO A 142 -13.63 -2.01 3.69
CA PRO A 142 -13.60 -3.47 3.75
C PRO A 142 -12.22 -3.96 3.32
N LEU A 143 -11.31 -4.12 4.27
CA LEU A 143 -10.00 -4.72 4.01
C LEU A 143 -10.15 -6.21 3.68
N PRO A 144 -9.26 -6.77 2.83
CA PRO A 144 -9.28 -8.19 2.50
C PRO A 144 -9.18 -9.05 3.76
N PRO A 145 -9.75 -10.26 3.77
CA PRO A 145 -9.57 -11.20 4.86
C PRO A 145 -8.10 -11.60 5.00
N VAL A 146 -7.70 -11.88 6.23
CA VAL A 146 -6.47 -12.58 6.61
C VAL A 146 -6.84 -14.06 6.71
N ASP A 147 -6.28 -14.93 5.88
CA ASP A 147 -6.89 -16.18 5.41
C ASP A 147 -7.66 -17.08 6.39
N GLY A 148 -8.72 -17.68 5.83
CA GLY A 148 -9.61 -18.69 6.42
C GLY A 148 -11.05 -18.69 5.84
N GLY A 149 -11.47 -17.64 5.13
CA GLY A 149 -12.86 -17.46 4.70
C GLY A 149 -13.02 -17.24 3.20
N VAL A 150 -13.64 -18.22 2.53
CA VAL A 150 -14.24 -18.24 1.19
C VAL A 150 -14.10 -16.95 0.36
N VAL A 151 -13.35 -17.04 -0.73
CA VAL A 151 -13.44 -16.09 -1.85
C VAL A 151 -14.83 -16.21 -2.47
N VAL A 152 -15.73 -15.28 -2.17
CA VAL A 152 -16.90 -15.06 -3.03
C VAL A 152 -16.37 -14.42 -4.30
N ARG A 153 -16.13 -15.25 -5.33
CA ARG A 153 -15.96 -14.74 -6.69
C ARG A 153 -17.28 -14.11 -7.09
N HIS A 154 -17.36 -12.78 -7.06
CA HIS A 154 -18.32 -12.08 -7.91
C HIS A 154 -17.84 -12.28 -9.35
N GLU A 155 -18.31 -13.37 -9.97
CA GLU A 155 -18.28 -13.50 -11.41
C GLU A 155 -19.06 -12.31 -11.98
N LEU A 156 -18.33 -11.37 -12.57
CA LEU A 156 -18.86 -10.36 -13.48
C LEU A 156 -19.52 -11.10 -14.65
N ASN A 157 -20.81 -11.33 -14.53
CA ASN A 157 -21.65 -11.86 -15.60
C ASN A 157 -21.83 -10.77 -16.66
N ILE A 158 -20.83 -10.59 -17.51
CA ILE A 158 -21.00 -9.85 -18.77
C ILE A 158 -21.73 -10.82 -19.71
N ARG A 159 -23.06 -10.75 -19.71
CA ARG A 159 -23.87 -11.31 -20.81
C ARG A 159 -23.42 -10.62 -22.10
N SER A 160 -22.64 -11.33 -22.92
CA SER A 160 -22.59 -11.04 -24.35
C SER A 160 -23.91 -11.47 -24.94
N ASP A 161 -24.79 -10.51 -25.16
CA ASP A 161 -25.94 -10.67 -26.04
C ASP A 161 -25.40 -10.80 -27.46
N LYS A 162 -25.21 -12.04 -27.94
CA LYS A 162 -25.10 -12.32 -29.36
C LYS A 162 -26.52 -12.46 -29.88
N GLY A 163 -27.11 -11.33 -30.25
CA GLY A 163 -28.21 -11.31 -31.20
C GLY A 163 -27.65 -11.50 -32.59
N GLU A 164 -27.96 -12.64 -33.21
CA GLU A 164 -28.21 -12.83 -34.65
C GLU A 164 -28.61 -14.30 -34.85
N PRO A 165 -29.44 -14.64 -35.85
CA PRO A 165 -29.56 -13.98 -37.15
C PRO A 165 -30.79 -13.08 -37.35
#